data_AF-A0A1L6RCA8-F1
#
_entry.id   AF-A0A1L6RCA8-F1
#
_cell.length_a   1.000
_cell.length_b   1.000
_cell.length_c   1.000
_cell.angle_alpha   90.00
_cell.angle_beta   90.00
_cell.angle_gamma   90.00
#
_symmetry.space_group_name_H-M   'P 1'
#
loop_
_entity.id
_entity.type
_entity.pdbx_description
1 polymer ?
#
loop_
_entity_poly.entity_id
_entity_poly.type
_entity_poly.pdbx_seq_one_letter_code
_entity_poly.pdbx_strand_id
1 'polypeptide(L)'
;MTDKAYIVANEKQEREVLENLEEKGALWRNGENATNFIPFRAFPYVIYCNGDKYISWDKLGDLDVDRIIVYDGRKEEQMSEKYIVSQEFMNELEEWTATRALSRASNCFVDIHDIETLPMHIETWWGVNGADTENNNRLIAIIRWMNGEDVFEVEKSKKWIVRSKEVNDDGDKHYWKLLNLRGVLEVTSTFELRLATKFDTKEEAESWANAHQEVIEVEE
;
A
#
# COMPACT_ATOMS: atom_id res chain seq x y z
N MET A 1 22.40 2.19 24.74
CA MET A 1 22.15 1.07 23.83
C MET A 1 20.65 0.93 23.76
N THR A 2 20.08 1.01 22.57
CA THR A 2 18.64 1.18 22.36
C THR A 2 17.93 -0.15 22.47
N ASP A 3 16.91 -0.19 23.31
CA ASP A 3 15.95 -1.29 23.35
C ASP A 3 15.27 -1.39 21.98
N LYS A 4 15.32 -2.57 21.37
CA LYS A 4 14.70 -2.83 20.06
C LYS A 4 13.46 -3.69 20.25
N ALA A 5 12.38 -3.33 19.59
CA ALA A 5 11.20 -4.17 19.43
C ALA A 5 11.16 -4.73 18.02
N TYR A 6 10.74 -5.98 17.87
CA TYR A 6 10.51 -6.63 16.58
C TYR A 6 9.04 -7.00 16.49
N ILE A 7 8.30 -6.42 15.53
CA ILE A 7 6.95 -6.92 15.24
C ILE A 7 7.09 -8.19 14.43
N VAL A 8 6.44 -9.25 14.88
CA VAL A 8 6.34 -10.52 14.17
C VAL A 8 4.89 -10.78 13.85
N ALA A 9 4.60 -10.96 12.56
CA ALA A 9 3.24 -11.12 12.03
C ALA A 9 3.00 -12.52 11.44
N ASN A 10 4.00 -13.39 11.43
CA ASN A 10 3.86 -14.80 11.08
C ASN A 10 5.02 -15.63 11.65
N GLU A 11 4.88 -16.96 11.62
CA GLU A 11 5.86 -17.92 12.18
C GLU A 11 7.24 -17.82 11.51
N LYS A 12 7.29 -17.51 10.22
CA LYS A 12 8.56 -17.36 9.49
C LYS A 12 9.35 -16.16 10.03
N GLN A 13 8.67 -15.02 10.21
CA GLN A 13 9.28 -13.81 10.77
C GLN A 13 9.72 -14.00 12.22
N GLU A 14 8.87 -14.63 13.04
CA GLU A 14 9.23 -15.01 14.40
C GLU A 14 10.52 -15.82 14.42
N ARG A 15 10.62 -16.86 13.59
CA ARG A 15 11.80 -17.70 13.50
C ARG A 15 13.04 -16.93 13.07
N GLU A 16 12.96 -16.11 12.03
CA GLU A 16 14.10 -15.31 11.54
C GLU A 16 14.59 -14.31 12.59
N VAL A 17 13.67 -13.65 13.30
CA VAL A 17 14.00 -12.72 14.39
C VAL A 17 14.68 -13.46 15.54
N LEU A 18 14.13 -14.61 15.97
CA LEU A 18 14.68 -15.40 17.06
C LEU A 18 16.04 -15.99 16.70
N GLU A 19 16.24 -16.49 15.48
CA GLU A 19 17.55 -16.98 15.00
C GLU A 19 18.62 -15.88 15.04
N ASN A 20 18.30 -14.68 14.54
CA ASN A 20 19.22 -13.53 14.56
C ASN A 20 19.56 -13.07 15.99
N LEU A 21 18.57 -13.07 16.88
CA LEU A 21 18.77 -12.75 18.29
C LEU A 21 19.61 -13.82 19.00
N GLU A 22 19.41 -15.10 18.68
CA GLU A 22 20.21 -16.21 19.21
C GLU A 22 21.67 -16.14 18.74
N GLU A 23 21.91 -15.82 17.46
CA GLU A 23 23.27 -15.61 16.92
C GLU A 23 24.03 -14.49 17.66
N LYS A 24 23.29 -13.48 18.16
CA LYS A 24 23.82 -12.39 18.98
C LYS A 24 24.00 -12.75 20.45
N GLY A 25 23.61 -13.97 20.85
CA GLY A 25 23.71 -14.48 22.21
C GLY A 25 22.55 -14.07 23.12
N ALA A 26 21.44 -13.60 22.56
CA ALA A 26 20.27 -13.23 23.34
C ALA A 26 19.50 -14.49 23.81
N LEU A 27 19.03 -14.44 25.05
CA LEU A 27 18.29 -15.51 25.71
C LEU A 27 16.95 -15.01 26.19
N TRP A 28 15.96 -15.89 26.27
CA TRP A 28 14.72 -15.58 27.00
C TRP A 28 15.01 -15.33 28.48
N ARG A 29 14.12 -14.61 29.16
CA ARG A 29 14.27 -14.34 30.60
C ARG A 29 14.40 -15.60 31.47
N ASN A 30 13.88 -16.74 31.00
CA ASN A 30 14.02 -18.04 31.67
C ASN A 30 15.38 -18.73 31.41
N GLY A 31 16.26 -18.13 30.60
CA GLY A 31 17.58 -18.66 30.24
C GLY A 31 17.59 -19.59 29.03
N GLU A 32 16.45 -19.82 28.38
CA GLU A 32 16.38 -20.63 27.16
C GLU A 32 16.87 -19.85 25.93
N ASN A 33 17.40 -20.57 24.96
CA ASN A 33 17.74 -20.03 23.65
C ASN A 33 16.50 -19.46 22.94
N ALA A 34 16.70 -18.40 22.16
CA ALA A 34 15.60 -17.68 21.52
C ALA A 34 14.70 -18.60 20.68
N THR A 35 15.27 -19.53 19.91
CA THR A 35 14.50 -20.42 19.02
C THR A 35 13.82 -21.60 19.71
N ASN A 36 14.17 -21.90 20.96
CA ASN A 36 13.62 -23.05 21.70
C ASN A 36 12.29 -22.75 22.41
N PHE A 37 11.92 -21.48 22.50
CA PHE A 37 10.67 -21.06 23.12
C PHE A 37 9.87 -20.20 22.13
N ILE A 38 8.65 -20.67 21.84
CA ILE A 38 7.69 -19.98 20.98
C ILE A 38 6.67 -19.32 21.90
N PRO A 39 6.71 -17.98 22.03
CA PRO A 39 5.96 -17.27 23.06
C PRO A 39 4.44 -17.28 22.84
N PHE A 40 3.98 -17.24 21.59
CA PHE A 40 2.57 -17.02 21.30
C PHE A 40 2.15 -17.57 19.93
N ARG A 41 0.96 -18.18 19.83
CA ARG A 41 0.43 -18.77 18.57
C ARG A 41 -0.55 -17.86 17.81
N ALA A 42 -0.69 -16.61 18.23
CA ALA A 42 -1.52 -15.63 17.54
C ALA A 42 -0.67 -14.44 17.13
N PHE A 43 -0.66 -14.15 15.84
CA PHE A 43 0.03 -13.01 15.26
C PHE A 43 -0.95 -11.86 15.06
N PRO A 44 -0.49 -10.59 15.02
CA PRO A 44 0.89 -10.14 15.28
C PRO A 44 1.19 -9.92 16.78
N TYR A 45 2.47 -9.99 17.15
CA TYR A 45 2.95 -9.61 18.49
C TYR A 45 4.38 -9.04 18.43
N VAL A 46 4.91 -8.57 19.56
CA VAL A 46 6.23 -7.93 19.63
C VAL A 46 7.24 -8.77 20.41
N ILE A 47 8.46 -8.87 19.90
CA ILE A 47 9.63 -9.40 20.62
C ILE A 47 10.52 -8.21 21.01
N TYR A 48 10.80 -8.05 22.30
CA TYR A 48 11.71 -7.06 22.83
C TYR A 48 13.10 -7.65 23.05
N CYS A 49 14.14 -6.86 22.77
CA CYS A 49 15.52 -7.15 23.15
C CYS A 49 16.04 -6.02 24.06
N ASN A 50 16.17 -6.32 25.36
CA ASN A 50 16.62 -5.39 26.40
C ASN A 50 18.13 -5.47 26.60
N GLY A 51 18.86 -4.68 25.79
CA GLY A 51 20.27 -4.96 25.50
C GLY A 51 20.43 -6.34 24.83
N ASP A 52 21.54 -6.59 24.15
CA ASP A 52 21.74 -7.79 23.30
C ASP A 52 21.73 -9.15 24.06
N LYS A 53 21.22 -9.20 25.30
CA LYS A 53 21.31 -10.34 26.21
C LYS A 53 19.98 -10.97 26.58
N TYR A 54 18.91 -10.19 26.73
CA TYR A 54 17.63 -10.73 27.19
C TYR A 54 16.48 -10.33 26.28
N ILE A 55 15.70 -11.33 25.87
CA ILE A 55 14.49 -11.14 25.09
C ILE A 55 13.23 -11.40 25.93
N SER A 56 12.20 -10.62 25.65
CA SER A 56 10.84 -10.78 26.16
C SER A 56 9.87 -10.55 25.01
N TRP A 57 8.60 -10.82 25.23
CA TRP A 57 7.58 -10.60 24.21
C TRP A 57 6.34 -10.01 24.87
N ASP A 58 5.53 -9.33 24.07
CA ASP A 58 4.24 -8.85 24.51
C ASP A 58 3.26 -8.76 23.34
N LYS A 59 1.97 -8.71 23.66
CA LYS A 59 0.93 -8.49 22.66
C LYS A 59 1.00 -7.05 22.19
N LEU A 60 0.58 -6.84 20.95
CA LEU A 60 0.52 -5.50 20.37
C LEU A 60 -0.34 -4.52 21.21
N GLY A 61 -1.38 -5.03 21.89
CA GLY A 61 -2.27 -4.21 22.72
C GLY A 61 -1.76 -3.89 24.14
N ASP A 62 -0.67 -4.52 24.57
CA ASP A 62 -0.15 -4.41 25.95
C ASP A 62 1.14 -3.55 26.01
N LEU A 63 1.56 -2.95 24.89
CA LEU A 63 2.82 -2.20 24.76
C LEU A 63 2.75 -0.83 25.49
N ASP A 64 3.67 -0.59 26.42
CA ASP A 64 3.90 0.74 27.02
C ASP A 64 4.83 1.57 26.10
N VAL A 65 4.27 2.62 25.50
CA VAL A 65 4.59 3.11 24.14
C VAL A 65 5.72 4.14 24.06
N ASP A 66 6.30 4.55 25.19
CA ASP A 66 7.12 5.77 25.23
C ASP A 66 8.57 5.66 24.73
N ARG A 67 9.09 4.47 24.37
CA ARG A 67 10.57 4.29 24.32
C ARG A 67 11.19 3.40 23.25
N ILE A 68 10.44 2.77 22.33
CA ILE A 68 11.00 1.60 21.61
C ILE A 68 10.99 1.77 20.09
N ILE A 69 12.17 1.59 19.49
CA ILE A 69 12.36 1.57 18.03
C ILE A 69 11.92 0.19 17.52
N VAL A 70 10.91 0.18 16.64
CA VAL A 70 10.36 -1.04 16.05
C VAL A 70 11.12 -1.39 14.76
N TYR A 71 11.75 -2.55 14.73
CA TYR A 71 12.41 -3.14 13.57
C TYR A 71 11.51 -4.23 12.98
N ASP A 72 11.03 -4.02 11.77
CA ASP A 72 10.30 -5.03 11.02
C ASP A 72 11.30 -6.03 10.43
N GLY A 73 11.24 -7.29 10.84
CA GLY A 73 12.19 -8.35 10.49
C GLY A 73 12.22 -8.76 9.02
N ARG A 74 11.53 -8.07 8.11
CA ARG A 74 11.60 -8.37 6.68
C ARG A 74 12.94 -7.95 6.09
N LYS A 75 13.59 -8.87 5.37
CA LYS A 75 14.53 -8.50 4.30
C LYS A 75 13.75 -7.69 3.26
N GLU A 76 14.30 -6.55 2.87
CA GLU A 76 13.85 -5.71 1.73
C GLU A 76 13.60 -6.51 0.44
N GLU A 77 14.18 -7.71 0.33
CA GLU A 77 14.14 -8.58 -0.86
C GLU A 77 12.80 -9.27 -1.14
N GLN A 78 11.86 -9.42 -0.19
CA GLN A 78 10.62 -10.19 -0.41
C GLN A 78 9.36 -9.36 -0.74
N MET A 79 9.42 -8.04 -0.68
CA MET A 79 8.33 -7.17 -1.16
C MET A 79 8.90 -6.06 -2.05
N SER A 80 9.63 -6.46 -3.10
CA SER A 80 10.13 -5.55 -4.12
C SER A 80 9.01 -4.98 -5.00
N GLU A 81 7.86 -5.66 -5.07
CA GLU A 81 6.69 -5.20 -5.80
C GLU A 81 5.82 -4.31 -4.92
N LYS A 82 5.53 -3.11 -5.41
CA LYS A 82 4.59 -2.19 -4.78
C LYS A 82 3.17 -2.73 -4.89
N TYR A 83 2.34 -2.44 -3.89
CA TYR A 83 0.92 -2.72 -3.99
C TYR A 83 0.24 -1.69 -4.90
N ILE A 84 -0.48 -2.17 -5.91
CA ILE A 84 -1.33 -1.33 -6.74
C ILE A 84 -2.64 -1.06 -5.99
N VAL A 85 -2.95 0.21 -5.77
CA VAL A 85 -4.12 0.67 -4.99
C VAL A 85 -4.85 1.80 -5.73
N SER A 86 -6.14 2.00 -5.44
CA SER A 86 -6.89 3.09 -6.06
C SER A 86 -6.45 4.46 -5.57
N GLN A 87 -6.75 5.51 -6.35
CA GLN A 87 -6.52 6.89 -5.89
C GLN A 87 -7.35 7.23 -4.63
N GLU A 88 -8.57 6.68 -4.52
CA GLU A 88 -9.42 6.84 -3.34
C GLU A 88 -8.77 6.25 -2.08
N PHE A 89 -8.19 5.04 -2.20
CA PHE A 89 -7.44 4.43 -1.11
C PHE A 89 -6.29 5.34 -0.63
N MET A 90 -5.51 5.88 -1.57
CA MET A 90 -4.40 6.77 -1.22
C MET A 90 -4.86 8.07 -0.57
N ASN A 91 -5.92 8.68 -1.09
CA ASN A 91 -6.48 9.91 -0.54
C ASN A 91 -6.97 9.69 0.90
N GLU A 92 -7.68 8.59 1.15
CA GLU A 92 -8.15 8.24 2.50
C GLU A 92 -6.99 7.94 3.45
N LEU A 93 -5.92 7.31 2.96
CA LEU A 93 -4.75 6.99 3.77
C LEU A 93 -3.99 8.27 4.17
N GLU A 94 -3.82 9.20 3.24
CA GLU A 94 -3.26 10.53 3.48
C GLU A 94 -4.12 11.35 4.45
N GLU A 95 -5.44 11.37 4.26
CA GLU A 95 -6.36 12.10 5.12
C GLU A 95 -6.38 11.54 6.54
N TRP A 96 -6.44 10.22 6.68
CA TRP A 96 -6.42 9.54 7.98
C TRP A 96 -5.12 9.80 8.74
N THR A 97 -3.97 9.71 8.08
CA THR A 97 -2.67 10.00 8.71
C THR A 97 -2.52 11.48 9.08
N ALA A 98 -3.00 12.40 8.24
CA ALA A 98 -2.98 13.83 8.53
C ALA A 98 -3.88 14.19 9.72
N THR A 99 -5.10 13.65 9.76
CA THR A 99 -6.11 13.93 10.80
C THR A 99 -5.62 13.51 12.18
N ARG A 100 -4.90 12.39 12.27
CA ARG A 100 -4.37 11.87 13.53
C ARG A 100 -3.02 12.48 13.93
N ALA A 101 -2.51 13.45 13.17
CA ALA A 101 -1.17 13.99 13.34
C ALA A 101 -0.09 12.89 13.38
N LEU A 102 -0.34 11.76 12.71
CA LEU A 102 0.61 10.66 12.48
C LEU A 102 1.56 11.00 11.33
N SER A 103 1.82 12.30 11.13
CA SER A 103 2.61 12.81 10.01
C SER A 103 4.00 12.17 10.00
N ARG A 104 4.58 12.00 8.81
CA ARG A 104 5.97 11.55 8.62
C ARG A 104 7.02 12.33 9.44
N ALA A 105 6.67 13.52 9.96
CA ALA A 105 7.55 14.39 10.74
C ALA A 105 7.33 14.29 12.27
N SER A 106 6.22 13.72 12.73
CA SER A 106 5.93 13.51 14.13
C SER A 106 6.30 12.07 14.49
N ASN A 107 7.10 11.87 15.53
CA ASN A 107 7.43 10.55 16.08
C ASN A 107 6.20 9.89 16.75
N CYS A 108 5.02 10.03 16.17
CA CYS A 108 3.77 9.47 16.66
C CYS A 108 3.65 8.04 16.12
N PHE A 109 3.44 7.09 17.03
CA PHE A 109 3.28 5.69 16.69
C PHE A 109 1.82 5.39 16.38
N VAL A 110 1.59 4.39 15.52
CA VAL A 110 0.27 3.83 15.23
C VAL A 110 -0.09 2.86 16.34
N ASP A 111 -1.13 3.16 17.10
CA ASP A 111 -1.69 2.26 18.09
C ASP A 111 -2.83 1.40 17.53
N ILE A 112 -3.38 0.50 18.35
CA ILE A 112 -4.48 -0.37 17.95
C ILE A 112 -5.77 0.41 17.66
N HIS A 113 -6.03 1.50 18.39
CA HIS A 113 -7.20 2.35 18.16
C HIS A 113 -7.09 3.14 16.87
N ASP A 114 -5.88 3.46 16.43
CA ASP A 114 -5.64 4.02 15.10
C ASP A 114 -6.08 3.01 14.04
N ILE A 115 -5.65 1.75 14.16
CA ILE A 115 -6.01 0.65 13.24
C ILE A 115 -7.52 0.36 13.24
N GLU A 116 -8.18 0.42 14.40
CA GLU A 116 -9.64 0.25 14.54
C GLU A 116 -10.45 1.35 13.83
N THR A 117 -9.81 2.44 13.44
CA THR A 117 -10.45 3.57 12.76
C THR A 117 -9.96 3.77 11.33
N LEU A 118 -9.43 2.71 10.73
CA LEU A 118 -9.08 2.74 9.32
C LEU A 118 -10.30 3.13 8.46
N PRO A 119 -10.13 4.05 7.50
CA PRO A 119 -11.15 4.35 6.51
C PRO A 119 -11.62 3.10 5.77
N MET A 120 -12.87 3.13 5.33
CA MET A 120 -13.55 1.96 4.77
C MET A 120 -12.80 1.33 3.60
N HIS A 121 -12.19 2.11 2.69
CA HIS A 121 -11.47 1.54 1.56
C HIS A 121 -10.18 0.84 1.99
N ILE A 122 -9.53 1.33 3.06
CA ILE A 122 -8.33 0.72 3.61
C ILE A 122 -8.67 -0.53 4.42
N GLU A 123 -9.72 -0.48 5.25
CA GLU A 123 -10.22 -1.63 5.98
C GLU A 123 -10.67 -2.73 5.02
N THR A 124 -11.39 -2.36 3.95
CA THR A 124 -11.83 -3.30 2.90
C THR A 124 -10.64 -3.92 2.19
N TRP A 125 -9.66 -3.10 1.79
CA TRP A 125 -8.45 -3.57 1.14
C TRP A 125 -7.64 -4.50 2.05
N TRP A 126 -7.50 -4.17 3.34
CA TRP A 126 -6.77 -4.99 4.30
C TRP A 126 -7.49 -6.30 4.64
N GLY A 127 -8.80 -6.26 4.90
CA GLY A 127 -9.50 -7.34 5.60
C GLY A 127 -10.39 -8.25 4.75
N VAL A 128 -10.80 -7.86 3.53
CA VAL A 128 -12.00 -8.49 2.94
C VAL A 128 -11.70 -9.72 2.06
N ASN A 129 -10.47 -9.93 1.54
CA ASN A 129 -10.27 -10.94 0.48
C ASN A 129 -8.92 -11.69 0.48
N GLY A 130 -8.08 -11.59 1.50
CA GLY A 130 -6.78 -12.27 1.54
C GLY A 130 -6.75 -13.48 2.47
N ALA A 131 -5.84 -14.42 2.19
CA ALA A 131 -5.39 -15.37 3.21
C ALA A 131 -4.73 -14.59 4.37
N ASP A 132 -4.71 -15.14 5.59
CA ASP A 132 -4.16 -14.46 6.78
C ASP A 132 -2.76 -13.85 6.52
N THR A 133 -1.91 -14.55 5.77
CA THR A 133 -0.59 -14.06 5.35
C THR A 133 -0.65 -12.79 4.50
N GLU A 134 -1.57 -12.72 3.54
CA GLU A 134 -1.74 -11.55 2.66
C GLU A 134 -2.32 -10.36 3.43
N ASN A 135 -3.31 -10.59 4.30
CA ASN A 135 -3.85 -9.53 5.15
C ASN A 135 -2.76 -8.97 6.07
N ASN A 136 -1.89 -9.83 6.62
CA ASN A 136 -0.74 -9.39 7.39
C ASN A 136 0.23 -8.57 6.54
N ASN A 137 0.55 -9.01 5.31
CA ASN A 137 1.41 -8.24 4.40
C ASN A 137 0.84 -6.87 4.04
N ARG A 138 -0.49 -6.76 3.90
CA ARG A 138 -1.20 -5.50 3.64
C ARG A 138 -1.12 -4.52 4.80
N LEU A 139 -1.40 -4.96 6.02
CA LEU A 139 -1.23 -4.15 7.24
C LEU A 139 0.20 -3.63 7.36
N ILE A 140 1.13 -4.54 7.10
CA ILE A 140 2.55 -4.28 7.11
C ILE A 140 2.95 -3.24 6.03
N ALA A 141 2.33 -3.25 4.84
CA ALA A 141 2.57 -2.24 3.81
C ALA A 141 2.07 -0.86 4.23
N ILE A 142 0.91 -0.77 4.88
CA ILE A 142 0.40 0.48 5.46
C ILE A 142 1.43 1.07 6.43
N ILE A 143 1.95 0.26 7.35
CA ILE A 143 2.95 0.70 8.34
C ILE A 143 4.23 1.19 7.66
N ARG A 144 4.76 0.49 6.64
CA ARG A 144 5.94 0.93 5.87
C ARG A 144 5.72 2.28 5.20
N TRP A 145 4.56 2.47 4.58
CA TRP A 145 4.23 3.72 3.91
C TRP A 145 4.20 4.91 4.88
N MET A 146 3.62 4.68 6.07
CA MET A 146 3.60 5.65 7.17
C MET A 146 5.02 6.00 7.65
N ASN A 147 5.91 5.01 7.70
CA ASN A 147 7.33 5.18 8.03
C ASN A 147 8.17 5.85 6.94
N GLY A 148 7.57 6.27 5.82
CA GLY A 148 8.26 6.99 4.75
C GLY A 148 8.65 6.15 3.54
N GLU A 149 8.36 4.85 3.56
CA GLU A 149 8.70 3.97 2.44
C GLU A 149 7.70 4.10 1.29
N ASP A 150 8.20 3.89 0.07
CA ASP A 150 7.40 3.98 -1.15
C ASP A 150 6.97 2.56 -1.58
N VAL A 151 5.89 2.08 -0.97
CA VAL A 151 5.38 0.70 -1.12
C VAL A 151 4.06 0.59 -1.88
N PHE A 152 3.48 1.73 -2.28
CA PHE A 152 2.23 1.79 -3.02
C PHE A 152 2.46 2.40 -4.40
N GLU A 153 1.77 1.85 -5.38
CA GLU A 153 1.60 2.44 -6.70
C GLU A 153 0.12 2.73 -6.90
N VAL A 154 -0.21 3.94 -7.33
CA VAL A 154 -1.60 4.28 -7.62
C VAL A 154 -1.97 3.67 -8.96
N GLU A 155 -3.07 2.91 -9.00
CA GLU A 155 -3.64 2.45 -10.24
C GLU A 155 -3.91 3.67 -11.13
N LYS A 156 -3.23 3.70 -12.29
CA LYS A 156 -3.43 4.77 -13.25
C LYS A 156 -4.89 4.75 -13.68
N SER A 157 -5.48 5.94 -13.73
CA SER A 157 -6.89 6.04 -14.07
C SER A 157 -7.07 5.54 -15.49
N LYS A 158 -7.82 4.45 -15.65
CA LYS A 158 -8.14 3.91 -16.97
C LYS A 158 -9.22 4.78 -17.56
N LYS A 159 -8.90 5.42 -18.68
CA LYS A 159 -9.87 6.17 -19.47
C LYS A 159 -10.06 5.49 -20.80
N TRP A 160 -11.24 5.67 -21.36
CA TRP A 160 -11.57 5.21 -22.68
C TRP A 160 -11.59 6.40 -23.63
N ILE A 161 -11.06 6.21 -24.84
CA ILE A 161 -11.07 7.24 -25.87
C ILE A 161 -11.53 6.64 -27.20
N VAL A 162 -12.08 7.48 -28.07
CA VAL A 162 -12.49 7.10 -29.42
C VAL A 162 -11.46 7.62 -30.42
N ARG A 163 -10.97 6.74 -31.30
CA ARG A 163 -10.07 7.11 -32.41
C ARG A 163 -10.46 6.44 -33.73
N SER A 164 -9.87 6.90 -34.84
CA SER A 164 -10.06 6.26 -36.15
C SER A 164 -9.49 4.84 -36.20
N LYS A 165 -10.16 3.92 -36.89
CA LYS A 165 -9.63 2.58 -37.18
C LYS A 165 -8.47 2.61 -38.16
N GLU A 166 -8.50 3.54 -39.11
CA GLU A 166 -7.46 3.73 -40.11
C GLU A 166 -6.51 4.85 -39.70
N VAL A 167 -5.30 4.82 -40.26
CA VAL A 167 -4.33 5.90 -40.14
C VAL A 167 -4.45 6.82 -41.36
N ASN A 168 -4.06 8.09 -41.23
CA ASN A 168 -3.92 8.99 -42.37
C ASN A 168 -2.64 8.65 -43.18
N ASP A 169 -2.37 9.43 -44.23
CA ASP A 169 -1.19 9.25 -45.10
C ASP A 169 0.15 9.40 -44.36
N ASP A 170 0.15 10.10 -43.22
CA ASP A 170 1.31 10.30 -42.34
C ASP A 170 1.46 9.19 -41.28
N GLY A 171 0.52 8.25 -41.21
CA GLY A 171 0.52 7.14 -40.23
C GLY A 171 -0.16 7.48 -38.90
N ASP A 172 -0.78 8.65 -38.77
CA ASP A 172 -1.42 9.12 -37.55
C ASP A 172 -2.89 8.69 -37.43
N LYS A 173 -3.33 8.51 -36.18
CA LYS A 173 -4.73 8.28 -35.82
C LYS A 173 -5.43 9.60 -35.53
N HIS A 174 -6.69 9.71 -35.95
CA HIS A 174 -7.54 10.82 -35.54
C HIS A 174 -8.25 10.48 -34.23
N TYR A 175 -8.10 11.36 -33.25
CA TYR A 175 -8.81 11.34 -31.97
C TYR A 175 -9.88 12.42 -31.97
N TRP A 176 -10.90 12.28 -31.13
CA TRP A 176 -11.98 13.26 -31.02
C TRP A 176 -11.81 14.09 -29.76
N LYS A 177 -11.97 15.40 -29.91
CA LYS A 177 -11.91 16.38 -28.82
C LYS A 177 -13.20 17.18 -28.77
N LEU A 178 -13.78 17.28 -27.57
CA LEU A 178 -14.85 18.20 -27.26
C LEU A 178 -14.26 19.58 -26.93
N LEU A 179 -14.75 20.63 -27.60
CA LEU A 179 -14.39 22.03 -27.37
C LEU A 179 -15.63 22.82 -26.98
N ASN A 180 -15.50 23.70 -25.99
CA ASN A 180 -16.52 24.71 -25.72
C ASN A 180 -16.08 26.05 -26.33
N LEU A 181 -16.67 26.39 -27.46
CA LEU A 181 -16.43 27.66 -28.14
C LEU A 181 -17.62 28.59 -27.88
N ARG A 182 -17.41 29.57 -26.99
CA ARG A 182 -18.40 30.61 -26.67
C ARG A 182 -19.76 30.06 -26.21
N GLY A 183 -19.76 28.96 -25.45
CA GLY A 183 -20.97 28.32 -24.93
C GLY A 183 -21.56 27.26 -25.86
N VAL A 184 -20.96 27.02 -27.03
CA VAL A 184 -21.34 25.94 -27.95
C VAL A 184 -20.35 24.81 -27.83
N LEU A 185 -20.85 23.60 -27.58
CA LEU A 185 -20.05 22.38 -27.60
C LEU A 185 -19.85 21.93 -29.05
N GLU A 186 -18.60 21.88 -29.49
CA GLU A 186 -18.18 21.39 -30.80
C GLU A 186 -17.30 20.15 -30.63
N VAL A 187 -17.46 19.18 -31.54
CA VAL A 187 -16.58 18.02 -31.65
C VAL A 187 -15.65 18.25 -32.83
N THR A 188 -14.34 18.19 -32.59
CA THR A 188 -13.33 18.29 -33.64
C THR A 188 -12.36 17.12 -33.57
N SER A 189 -11.65 16.86 -34.67
CA SER A 189 -10.56 15.87 -34.69
C SER A 189 -9.24 16.49 -34.26
N THR A 190 -8.38 15.69 -33.65
CA THR A 190 -7.01 16.03 -33.26
C THR A 190 -6.11 14.82 -33.49
N PHE A 191 -4.82 15.04 -33.69
CA PHE A 191 -3.81 13.98 -33.73
C PHE A 191 -3.12 13.78 -32.36
N GLU A 192 -3.34 14.72 -31.43
CA GLU A 192 -2.75 14.66 -30.10
C GLU A 192 -3.64 13.87 -29.13
N LEU A 193 -3.16 12.70 -28.70
CA LEU A 193 -3.83 11.84 -27.71
C LEU A 193 -4.20 12.61 -26.43
N ARG A 194 -3.31 13.46 -25.92
CA ARG A 194 -3.53 14.25 -24.70
C ARG A 194 -4.72 15.21 -24.78
N LEU A 195 -5.15 15.56 -26.01
CA LEU A 195 -6.27 16.45 -26.25
C LEU A 195 -7.58 15.69 -26.53
N ALA A 196 -7.54 14.35 -26.57
CA ALA A 196 -8.72 13.55 -26.81
C ALA A 196 -9.73 13.66 -25.65
N THR A 197 -11.02 13.58 -25.98
CA THR A 197 -12.09 13.37 -25.01
C THR A 197 -11.92 12.00 -24.38
N LYS A 198 -11.85 11.97 -23.05
CA LYS A 198 -11.69 10.78 -22.22
C LYS A 198 -13.01 10.47 -21.54
N PHE A 199 -13.36 9.20 -21.51
CA PHE A 199 -14.56 8.66 -20.90
C PHE A 199 -14.19 7.76 -19.72
N ASP A 200 -15.01 7.75 -18.68
CA ASP A 200 -14.79 6.91 -17.50
C ASP A 200 -15.17 5.45 -17.77
N THR A 201 -16.09 5.21 -18.70
CA THR A 201 -16.58 3.88 -19.04
C THR A 201 -16.39 3.56 -20.51
N LYS A 202 -16.21 2.27 -20.81
CA LYS A 202 -16.08 1.79 -22.18
C LYS A 202 -17.39 2.00 -22.95
N GLU A 203 -18.52 1.78 -22.29
CA GLU A 203 -19.86 1.87 -22.86
C GLU A 203 -20.18 3.29 -23.32
N GLU A 204 -19.77 4.30 -22.53
CA GLU A 204 -19.92 5.70 -22.93
C GLU A 204 -19.05 6.03 -24.16
N ALA A 205 -17.80 5.58 -24.18
CA ALA A 205 -16.93 5.74 -25.34
C ALA A 205 -17.47 5.00 -26.58
N GLU A 206 -18.02 3.79 -26.41
CA GLU A 206 -18.64 3.03 -27.49
C GLU A 206 -19.88 3.71 -28.04
N SER A 207 -20.64 4.43 -27.20
CA SER A 207 -21.79 5.23 -27.65
C SER A 207 -21.40 6.40 -28.57
N TRP A 208 -20.15 6.85 -28.48
CA TRP A 208 -19.58 7.88 -29.36
C TRP A 208 -18.97 7.32 -30.64
N ALA A 209 -18.58 6.05 -30.65
CA ALA A 209 -17.90 5.42 -31.76
C ALA A 209 -18.87 5.06 -32.90
N ASN A 210 -18.46 5.30 -34.14
CA ASN A 210 -19.14 4.82 -35.33
C ASN A 210 -18.37 3.68 -36.02
N ALA A 211 -18.90 3.17 -37.14
CA ALA A 211 -18.32 2.01 -37.84
C ALA A 211 -16.84 2.17 -38.26
N HIS A 212 -16.34 3.41 -38.40
CA HIS A 212 -14.97 3.73 -38.80
C HIS A 212 -14.05 4.06 -37.62
N GLN A 213 -14.55 3.91 -36.39
CA GLN A 213 -13.84 4.27 -35.17
C GLN A 213 -13.72 3.07 -34.23
N GLU A 214 -12.72 3.12 -33.37
CA GLU A 214 -12.48 2.15 -32.32
C GLU A 214 -12.33 2.84 -30.97
N VAL A 215 -12.70 2.10 -29.93
CA VAL A 215 -12.54 2.50 -28.53
C VAL A 215 -11.31 1.81 -27.99
N ILE A 216 -10.40 2.59 -27.41
CA ILE A 216 -9.18 2.07 -26.79
C ILE A 216 -9.08 2.54 -25.34
N GLU A 217 -8.52 1.68 -24.49
CA GLU A 217 -8.14 2.02 -23.12
C GLU A 217 -6.82 2.80 -23.15
N VAL A 218 -6.75 3.88 -22.38
CA VAL A 218 -5.54 4.67 -22.17
C VAL A 218 -5.34 4.94 -20.69
N GLU A 219 -4.10 4.90 -20.25
CA GLU A 219 -3.70 5.28 -18.90
C GLU A 219 -3.61 6.81 -18.80
N GLU A 220 -4.20 7.37 -17.76
CA GLU A 220 -4.07 8.77 -17.36
C GLU A 220 -3.46 8.89 -15.96
#